data_AF-A0A359E8M2-F1
#
_entry.id   AF-A0A359E8M2-F1
#
_cell.length_a   1.000
_cell.length_b   1.000
_cell.length_c   1.000
_cell.angle_alpha   90.00
_cell.angle_beta   90.00
_cell.angle_gamma   90.00
#
_symmetry.space_group_name_H-M   'P 1'
#
loop_
_entity.id
_entity.type
_entity.pdbx_description
1 polymer ?
#
loop_
_entity_poly.entity_id
_entity_poly.type
_entity_poly.pdbx_seq_one_letter_code
_entity_poly.pdbx_strand_id
1 'polypeptide(L)'
;WYFNTNYPWAAMLFAAPIVGLWYWTTDQYIVQRALGAPNETEGRRGTIAAAFLKLLPVFIFIIPGIIAFALAKSGQMEILTQELMTEQGEVNTQNAQAAFPLLVAHILPVGVRGIVVAGLLAALMSSLAGVFNASSTLFTMDFYKKFRPEASEERLVMMGRIATVIMVIIGLL
;
A
#
# COMPACT_ATOMS: atom_id res chain seq x y z
N TRP A 1 -9.80 -6.29 11.04
CA TRP A 1 -8.50 -5.71 11.43
C TRP A 1 -8.54 -5.01 12.80
N TYR A 2 -9.60 -4.28 13.18
CA TYR A 2 -9.66 -3.60 14.49
C TYR A 2 -10.36 -4.35 15.64
N PHE A 3 -11.08 -5.44 15.35
CA PHE A 3 -11.81 -6.24 16.35
C PHE A 3 -11.51 -7.73 16.18
N ASN A 4 -10.26 -8.12 16.39
CA ASN A 4 -9.86 -9.52 16.51
C ASN A 4 -9.44 -9.75 17.98
N THR A 5 -9.85 -10.87 18.57
CA THR A 5 -9.47 -11.32 19.92
C THR A 5 -7.95 -11.35 20.13
N ASN A 6 -7.17 -11.44 19.03
CA ASN A 6 -5.71 -11.47 19.05
C ASN A 6 -5.04 -10.09 19.24
N TYR A 7 -5.76 -8.96 19.06
CA TYR A 7 -5.20 -7.62 19.18
C TYR A 7 -6.12 -6.71 20.02
N PRO A 8 -5.84 -6.52 21.33
CA PRO A 8 -6.66 -5.69 22.20
C PRO A 8 -6.74 -4.25 21.71
N TRP A 9 -7.93 -3.64 21.76
CA TRP A 9 -8.14 -2.26 21.30
C TRP A 9 -7.23 -1.25 22.02
N ALA A 10 -6.95 -1.47 23.30
CA ALA A 10 -6.05 -0.63 24.09
C ALA A 10 -4.61 -0.72 23.58
N ALA A 11 -4.13 -1.92 23.25
CA ALA A 11 -2.81 -2.10 22.63
C ALA A 11 -2.75 -1.41 21.27
N MET A 12 -3.82 -1.50 20.47
CA MET A 12 -3.91 -0.83 19.17
C MET A 12 -3.90 0.70 19.32
N LEU A 13 -4.53 1.26 20.35
CA LEU A 13 -4.55 2.70 20.61
C LEU A 13 -3.15 3.28 20.82
N PHE A 14 -2.26 2.55 21.50
CA PHE A 14 -0.88 2.99 21.73
C PHE A 14 0.08 2.56 20.61
N ALA A 15 -0.12 1.38 20.02
CA ALA A 15 0.74 0.87 18.96
C ALA A 15 0.53 1.62 17.63
N ALA A 16 -0.70 1.99 17.28
CA ALA A 16 -0.99 2.63 16.00
C ALA A 16 -0.28 3.98 15.81
N PRO A 17 -0.22 4.89 16.81
CA PRO A 17 0.59 6.10 16.71
C PRO A 17 2.09 5.83 16.55
N ILE A 18 2.63 4.83 17.26
CA ILE A 18 4.05 4.47 17.19
C ILE A 18 4.41 3.94 15.81
N VAL A 19 3.62 2.99 15.29
CA VAL A 19 3.79 2.44 13.93
C VAL A 19 3.56 3.53 12.89
N GLY A 20 2.60 4.43 13.11
CA GLY A 20 2.37 5.58 12.25
C GLY A 20 3.57 6.51 12.18
N LEU A 21 4.17 6.85 13.32
CA LEU A 21 5.40 7.65 13.36
C LEU A 21 6.53 6.95 12.61
N TRP A 22 6.79 5.68 12.93
CA TRP A 22 7.79 4.88 12.22
C TRP A 22 7.57 4.92 10.70
N TYR A 23 6.34 4.67 10.24
CA TYR A 23 5.99 4.68 8.83
C TYR A 23 6.26 6.05 8.17
N TRP A 24 5.88 7.16 8.80
CA TRP A 24 6.01 8.48 8.18
C TRP A 24 7.41 9.10 8.32
N THR A 25 8.19 8.73 9.35
CA THR A 25 9.47 9.37 9.66
C THR A 25 10.69 8.51 9.40
N THR A 26 10.52 7.19 9.25
CA THR A 26 11.65 6.25 9.06
C THR A 26 11.51 5.35 7.85
N ASP A 27 10.34 5.30 7.20
CA ASP A 27 10.21 4.59 5.92
C ASP A 27 10.99 5.33 4.84
N GLN A 28 12.01 4.65 4.31
CA GLN A 28 12.94 5.23 3.36
C GLN A 28 12.25 5.76 2.10
N TYR A 29 11.20 5.09 1.63
CA TYR A 29 10.47 5.54 0.43
C TYR A 29 9.77 6.89 0.65
N ILE A 30 9.26 7.14 1.86
CA ILE A 30 8.58 8.40 2.21
C ILE A 30 9.60 9.50 2.50
N VAL A 31 10.61 9.18 3.31
CA VAL A 31 11.65 10.13 3.71
C VAL A 31 12.42 10.66 2.50
N GLN A 32 12.74 9.80 1.53
CA GLN A 32 13.42 10.22 0.30
C GLN A 32 12.63 11.26 -0.50
N ARG A 33 11.28 11.16 -0.53
CA ARG A 33 10.44 12.15 -1.24
C ARG A 33 10.43 13.49 -0.54
N ALA A 34 10.46 13.51 0.79
CA ALA A 34 10.56 14.75 1.56
C ALA A 34 11.94 15.41 1.41
N LEU A 35 13.02 14.62 1.43
CA LEU A 35 14.39 15.10 1.26
C LEU A 35 14.72 15.51 -0.18
N GLY A 36 14.04 14.94 -1.17
CA GLY A 36 14.15 15.33 -2.58
C GLY A 36 13.41 16.62 -2.94
N ALA A 37 12.72 17.26 -1.99
CA ALA A 37 12.06 18.54 -2.22
C ALA A 37 13.10 19.65 -2.44
N PRO A 38 12.81 20.66 -3.30
CA PRO A 38 13.77 21.71 -3.64
C PRO A 38 14.13 22.60 -2.45
N ASN A 39 13.25 22.70 -1.45
CA ASN A 39 13.48 23.41 -0.20
C ASN A 39 12.52 22.91 0.88
N GLU A 40 12.78 23.28 2.13
CA GLU A 40 11.97 22.89 3.29
C GLU A 40 10.51 23.34 3.17
N THR A 41 10.25 24.51 2.59
CA THR A 41 8.90 25.05 2.45
C THR A 41 8.05 24.17 1.54
N GLU A 42 8.58 23.75 0.39
CA GLU A 42 7.89 22.86 -0.53
C GLU A 42 7.77 21.44 0.03
N GLY A 43 8.78 20.93 0.75
CA GLY A 43 8.69 19.67 1.49
C GLY A 43 7.57 19.68 2.54
N ARG A 44 7.42 20.78 3.28
CA ARG A 44 6.34 20.98 4.26
C ARG A 44 4.97 21.08 3.60
N ARG A 45 4.84 21.82 2.49
CA ARG A 45 3.57 21.93 1.76
C ARG A 45 3.15 20.59 1.16
N GLY A 46 4.10 19.85 0.59
CA GLY A 46 3.87 18.51 0.05
C GLY A 46 3.43 17.52 1.13
N THR A 47 4.07 17.52 2.30
CA THR A 47 3.67 16.64 3.42
C THR A 47 2.30 17.00 4.00
N ILE A 48 1.95 18.29 4.10
CA ILE A 48 0.60 18.72 4.50
C ILE A 48 -0.46 18.27 3.48
N ALA A 49 -0.19 18.44 2.18
CA ALA A 49 -1.07 17.97 1.13
C ALA A 49 -1.24 16.44 1.16
N ALA A 50 -0.16 15.69 1.38
CA ALA A 50 -0.21 14.24 1.54
C ALA A 50 -1.05 13.82 2.76
N ALA A 51 -0.92 14.53 3.89
CA ALA A 51 -1.72 14.29 5.09
C ALA A 51 -3.22 14.52 4.83
N PHE A 52 -3.57 15.58 4.10
CA PHE A 52 -4.96 15.83 3.68
C PHE A 52 -5.49 14.71 2.78
N LEU A 53 -4.73 14.30 1.76
CA LEU A 53 -5.12 13.21 0.86
C LEU A 53 -5.25 11.86 1.59
N LYS A 54 -4.52 11.65 2.69
CA LYS A 54 -4.61 10.42 3.51
C LYS A 54 -5.96 10.28 4.25
N LEU A 55 -6.80 11.31 4.27
CA LEU A 55 -8.17 11.21 4.77
C LEU A 55 -9.11 10.50 3.78
N LEU A 56 -8.77 10.52 2.47
CA LEU A 56 -9.62 9.96 1.41
C LEU A 56 -9.81 8.43 1.47
N PRO A 57 -8.80 7.60 1.80
CA PRO A 57 -8.94 6.15 1.90
C PRO A 57 -10.11 5.65 2.76
N VAL A 58 -10.52 6.40 3.79
CA VAL A 58 -11.71 6.05 4.59
C VAL A 58 -12.97 6.04 3.71
N PHE A 59 -13.12 7.04 2.86
CA PHE A 59 -14.27 7.14 1.97
C PHE A 59 -14.16 6.21 0.75
N ILE A 60 -12.94 6.01 0.24
CA ILE A 60 -12.71 5.26 -1.00
C ILE A 60 -12.63 3.74 -0.75
N PHE A 61 -12.15 3.29 0.41
CA PHE A 61 -11.95 1.86 0.68
C PHE A 61 -12.81 1.34 1.83
N ILE A 62 -12.95 2.07 2.94
CA ILE A 62 -13.71 1.58 4.11
C ILE A 62 -15.21 1.59 3.83
N ILE A 63 -15.76 2.70 3.30
CA ILE A 63 -17.20 2.78 3.00
C ILE A 63 -17.62 1.68 1.99
N PRO A 64 -16.94 1.48 0.84
CA PRO A 64 -17.28 0.38 -0.05
C PRO A 64 -17.15 -1.00 0.63
N GLY A 65 -16.14 -1.22 1.47
CA GLY A 65 -16.03 -2.47 2.24
C GLY A 65 -17.24 -2.75 3.13
N ILE A 66 -17.78 -1.70 3.78
CA ILE A 66 -19.00 -1.81 4.60
C ILE A 66 -20.23 -2.11 3.71
N ILE A 67 -20.32 -1.47 2.55
CA ILE A 67 -21.40 -1.74 1.57
C ILE A 67 -21.33 -3.18 1.09
N ALA A 68 -20.15 -3.70 0.73
CA ALA A 68 -19.96 -5.09 0.34
C ALA A 68 -20.43 -6.06 1.44
N PHE A 69 -20.05 -5.79 2.68
CA PHE A 69 -20.49 -6.58 3.82
C PHE A 69 -22.02 -6.55 3.99
N ALA A 70 -22.65 -5.38 3.90
CA ALA A 70 -24.10 -5.25 4.00
C ALA A 70 -24.83 -6.01 2.88
N LEU A 71 -24.34 -5.91 1.64
CA LEU A 71 -24.89 -6.62 0.48
C LEU A 71 -24.75 -8.14 0.62
N ALA A 72 -23.57 -8.63 1.02
CA ALA A 72 -23.31 -10.04 1.26
C ALA A 72 -24.22 -10.61 2.36
N LYS A 73 -24.36 -9.89 3.48
CA LYS A 73 -25.20 -10.30 4.61
C LYS A 73 -26.71 -10.26 4.28
N SER A 74 -27.13 -9.31 3.45
CA SER A 74 -28.54 -9.20 3.03
C SER A 74 -28.98 -10.26 2.01
N GLY A 75 -28.04 -10.98 1.38
CA GLY A 75 -28.32 -11.94 0.31
C GLY A 75 -28.77 -11.31 -1.01
N GLN A 76 -28.70 -9.98 -1.16
CA GLN A 76 -29.08 -9.28 -2.39
C GLN A 76 -28.16 -9.60 -3.57
N MET A 77 -26.93 -10.03 -3.30
CA MET A 77 -25.96 -10.42 -4.31
C MET A 77 -25.33 -11.75 -3.92
N GLU A 78 -25.79 -12.83 -4.56
CA GLU A 78 -25.34 -14.20 -4.27
C GLU A 78 -23.81 -14.36 -4.37
N ILE A 79 -23.19 -13.72 -5.37
CA ILE A 79 -21.72 -13.72 -5.54
C ILE A 79 -21.01 -13.15 -4.29
N LEU A 80 -21.51 -12.04 -3.73
CA LEU A 80 -20.89 -11.45 -2.54
C LEU A 80 -21.13 -12.31 -1.30
N THR A 81 -22.29 -12.95 -1.19
CA THR A 81 -22.59 -13.88 -0.10
C THR A 81 -21.67 -15.09 -0.15
N GLN A 82 -21.51 -15.72 -1.31
CA GLN A 82 -20.66 -16.92 -1.48
C GLN A 82 -19.18 -16.63 -1.20
N GLU A 83 -18.68 -15.47 -1.64
CA GLU A 83 -17.27 -15.13 -1.50
C GLU A 83 -16.94 -14.57 -0.10
N LEU A 84 -17.80 -13.70 0.45
CA LEU A 84 -17.48 -12.93 1.66
C LEU A 84 -18.07 -13.53 2.94
N MET A 85 -18.96 -14.52 2.85
CA MET A 85 -19.59 -15.16 4.01
C MET A 85 -19.27 -16.66 4.06
N THR A 86 -19.21 -17.21 5.25
CA THR A 86 -19.11 -18.66 5.48
C THR A 86 -20.51 -19.29 5.42
N GLU A 87 -20.58 -20.62 5.27
CA GLU A 87 -21.86 -21.37 5.33
C GLU A 87 -22.63 -21.13 6.64
N GLN A 88 -21.93 -20.71 7.70
CA GLN A 88 -22.49 -20.39 9.02
C GLN A 88 -23.02 -18.95 9.13
N GLY A 89 -22.92 -18.16 8.05
CA GLY A 89 -23.38 -16.77 8.03
C GLY A 89 -22.43 -15.77 8.71
N GLU A 90 -21.18 -16.16 8.92
CA GLU A 90 -20.12 -15.28 9.45
C GLU A 90 -19.27 -14.70 8.31
N VAL A 91 -18.51 -13.64 8.59
CA VAL A 91 -17.60 -13.06 7.59
C VAL A 91 -16.46 -14.02 7.32
N ASN A 92 -16.25 -14.38 6.05
CA ASN A 92 -15.07 -15.11 5.62
C ASN A 92 -13.84 -14.17 5.69
N THR A 93 -13.16 -14.18 6.83
CA THR A 93 -11.98 -13.31 7.06
C THR A 93 -10.81 -13.61 6.13
N GLN A 94 -10.73 -14.81 5.56
CA GLN A 94 -9.70 -15.19 4.59
C GLN A 94 -9.92 -14.52 3.23
N ASN A 95 -11.19 -14.34 2.84
CA ASN A 95 -11.56 -13.78 1.55
C ASN A 95 -12.09 -12.33 1.63
N ALA A 96 -12.12 -11.73 2.83
CA ALA A 96 -12.60 -10.36 3.03
C ALA A 96 -11.89 -9.30 2.15
N GLN A 97 -10.67 -9.58 1.69
CA GLN A 97 -9.91 -8.71 0.79
C GLN A 97 -10.51 -8.65 -0.63
N ALA A 98 -11.28 -9.66 -1.05
CA ALA A 98 -11.95 -9.69 -2.35
C ALA A 98 -13.13 -8.71 -2.45
N ALA A 99 -13.59 -8.12 -1.34
CA ALA A 99 -14.75 -7.25 -1.29
C ALA A 99 -14.67 -6.08 -2.29
N PHE A 100 -13.55 -5.35 -2.31
CA PHE A 100 -13.41 -4.19 -3.21
C PHE A 100 -13.36 -4.59 -4.69
N PRO A 101 -12.53 -5.57 -5.12
CA PRO A 101 -12.57 -6.10 -6.48
C PRO A 101 -13.95 -6.57 -6.94
N LEU A 102 -14.70 -7.28 -6.08
CA LEU A 102 -16.03 -7.78 -6.41
C LEU A 102 -17.03 -6.64 -6.65
N LEU A 103 -17.01 -5.59 -5.83
CA LEU A 103 -17.84 -4.40 -6.07
C LEU A 103 -17.50 -3.72 -7.40
N VAL A 104 -16.21 -3.56 -7.70
CA VAL A 104 -15.75 -2.97 -8.97
C VAL A 104 -16.21 -3.81 -10.16
N ALA A 105 -16.12 -5.14 -10.06
CA ALA A 105 -16.49 -6.06 -11.12
C ALA A 105 -18.00 -6.16 -11.35
N HIS A 106 -18.83 -6.08 -10.30
CA HIS A 106 -20.25 -6.39 -10.40
C HIS A 106 -21.19 -5.19 -10.24
N ILE A 107 -20.74 -4.07 -9.66
CA ILE A 107 -21.60 -2.90 -9.43
C ILE A 107 -21.27 -1.75 -10.39
N LEU A 108 -19.98 -1.53 -10.69
CA LEU A 108 -19.61 -0.38 -11.51
C LEU A 108 -19.99 -0.58 -12.99
N PRO A 109 -20.49 0.49 -13.64
CA PRO A 109 -20.82 0.45 -15.06
C PRO A 109 -19.55 0.32 -15.92
N VAL A 110 -19.76 -0.13 -17.15
CA VAL A 110 -18.70 -0.18 -18.16
C VAL A 110 -18.09 1.22 -18.36
N GLY A 111 -16.80 1.30 -18.65
CA GLY A 111 -16.07 2.57 -18.65
C GLY A 111 -15.54 2.96 -17.28
N VAL A 112 -16.41 3.23 -16.29
CA VAL A 112 -15.98 3.59 -14.92
C VAL A 112 -15.18 2.46 -14.29
N ARG A 113 -15.63 1.21 -14.48
CA ARG A 113 -14.87 0.02 -14.07
C ARG A 113 -13.45 0.03 -14.63
N GLY A 114 -13.29 0.38 -15.91
CA GLY A 114 -11.99 0.45 -16.57
C GLY A 114 -11.09 1.52 -15.95
N ILE A 115 -11.63 2.70 -15.64
CA ILE A 115 -10.90 3.79 -14.97
C ILE A 115 -10.40 3.33 -13.59
N VAL A 116 -11.27 2.68 -12.81
CA VAL A 116 -10.91 2.19 -11.47
C VAL A 116 -9.82 1.11 -11.55
N VAL A 117 -9.97 0.13 -12.44
CA VAL A 117 -8.95 -0.93 -12.62
C VAL A 117 -7.62 -0.33 -13.08
N ALA A 118 -7.65 0.61 -14.04
CA ALA A 118 -6.44 1.30 -14.48
C ALA A 118 -5.77 2.08 -13.32
N GLY A 119 -6.56 2.78 -12.51
CA GLY A 119 -6.07 3.48 -11.32
C GLY A 119 -5.45 2.55 -10.28
N LEU A 120 -6.04 1.38 -10.04
CA LEU A 120 -5.48 0.37 -9.13
C LEU A 120 -4.14 -0.16 -9.63
N LEU A 121 -4.06 -0.50 -10.92
CA LEU A 121 -2.81 -0.96 -11.54
C LEU A 121 -1.74 0.13 -11.49
N ALA A 122 -2.11 1.39 -11.78
CA ALA A 122 -1.18 2.53 -11.67
C ALA A 122 -0.69 2.71 -10.22
N ALA A 123 -1.57 2.60 -9.22
CA ALA A 123 -1.20 2.69 -7.81
C ALA A 123 -0.30 1.54 -7.35
N LEU A 124 -0.57 0.31 -7.81
CA LEU A 124 0.28 -0.86 -7.56
C LEU A 124 1.67 -0.66 -8.18
N MET A 125 1.73 -0.26 -9.44
CA MET A 125 2.99 0.02 -10.15
C MET A 125 3.79 1.13 -9.46
N SER A 126 3.12 2.21 -9.02
CA SER A 126 3.79 3.28 -8.26
C SER A 126 4.35 2.79 -6.92
N SER A 127 3.64 1.90 -6.24
CA SER A 127 4.08 1.36 -4.95
C SER A 127 5.27 0.41 -5.12
N LEU A 128 5.21 -0.49 -6.10
CA LEU A 128 6.30 -1.42 -6.43
C LEU A 128 7.56 -0.66 -6.87
N ALA A 129 7.43 0.33 -7.76
CA ALA A 129 8.55 1.16 -8.19
C ALA A 129 9.19 1.88 -6.99
N GLY A 130 8.37 2.38 -6.05
CA GLY A 130 8.83 3.00 -4.81
C GLY A 130 9.66 2.06 -3.94
N VAL A 131 9.13 0.88 -3.64
CA VAL A 131 9.80 -0.13 -2.81
C VAL A 131 11.11 -0.58 -3.47
N PHE A 132 11.10 -0.86 -4.77
CA PHE A 132 12.31 -1.30 -5.48
C PHE A 132 13.38 -0.21 -5.55
N ASN A 133 12.99 1.05 -5.70
CA ASN A 133 13.93 2.17 -5.69
C ASN A 133 14.55 2.39 -4.30
N ALA A 134 13.73 2.36 -3.24
CA ALA A 134 14.19 2.48 -1.87
C ALA A 134 15.16 1.34 -1.50
N SER A 135 14.78 0.08 -1.77
CA SER A 135 15.63 -1.09 -1.49
C SER A 135 16.93 -1.09 -2.31
N SER A 136 16.87 -0.66 -3.57
CA SER A 136 18.06 -0.51 -4.43
C SER A 136 19.03 0.54 -3.86
N THR A 137 18.50 1.65 -3.35
CA THR A 137 19.29 2.71 -2.72
C THR A 137 19.92 2.20 -1.41
N LEU A 138 19.16 1.52 -0.57
CA LEU A 138 19.69 0.91 0.66
C LEU A 138 20.83 -0.07 0.35
N PHE A 139 20.64 -0.96 -0.63
CA PHE A 139 21.70 -1.89 -1.02
C PHE A 139 22.95 -1.18 -1.55
N THR A 140 22.78 -0.23 -2.46
CA THR A 140 23.90 0.45 -3.12
C THR A 140 24.68 1.36 -2.18
N MET A 141 23.99 2.17 -1.39
CA MET A 141 24.61 3.17 -0.52
C MET A 141 25.12 2.56 0.78
N ASP A 142 24.33 1.70 1.41
CA ASP A 142 24.66 1.21 2.76
C ASP A 142 25.58 0.00 2.74
N PHE A 143 25.51 -0.83 1.69
CA PHE A 143 26.37 -2.00 1.52
C PHE A 143 27.43 -1.77 0.45
N TYR A 144 27.05 -1.56 -0.81
CA TYR A 144 28.02 -1.58 -1.93
C TYR A 144 29.06 -0.46 -1.82
N LYS A 145 28.64 0.79 -1.59
CA LYS A 145 29.56 1.94 -1.43
C LYS A 145 30.44 1.80 -0.19
N LYS A 146 29.95 1.18 0.88
CA LYS A 146 30.74 0.90 2.08
C LYS A 146 31.85 -0.13 1.82
N PHE A 147 31.59 -1.15 1.00
CA PHE A 147 32.60 -2.13 0.59
C PHE A 147 33.52 -1.63 -0.53
N ARG A 148 33.07 -0.70 -1.37
CA ARG A 148 33.82 -0.10 -2.48
C ARG A 148 33.70 1.43 -2.44
N PRO A 149 34.46 2.11 -1.56
CA PRO A 149 34.36 3.57 -1.37
C PRO A 149 34.69 4.40 -2.63
N GLU A 150 35.58 3.88 -3.47
CA GLU A 150 36.05 4.48 -4.73
C GLU A 150 35.11 4.24 -5.93
N ALA A 151 33.92 3.67 -5.70
CA ALA A 151 33.00 3.38 -6.80
C ALA A 151 32.46 4.68 -7.43
N SER A 152 32.58 4.80 -8.75
CA SER A 152 32.00 5.91 -9.52
C SER A 152 30.48 5.90 -9.45
N GLU A 153 29.84 7.05 -9.66
CA GLU A 153 28.38 7.18 -9.66
C GLU A 153 27.71 6.27 -10.70
N GLU A 154 28.29 6.17 -11.90
CA GLU A 154 27.79 5.27 -12.95
C GLU A 154 27.75 3.81 -12.48
N ARG A 155 28.77 3.39 -11.72
CA ARG A 155 28.84 2.03 -11.18
C ARG A 155 27.84 1.81 -10.06
N LEU A 156 27.58 2.83 -9.24
CA LEU A 156 26.53 2.79 -8.22
C LEU A 156 25.14 2.64 -8.85
N VAL A 157 24.84 3.41 -9.91
CA VAL A 157 23.57 3.30 -10.65
C VAL A 157 23.42 1.92 -11.29
N MET A 158 24.49 1.40 -11.91
CA MET A 158 24.48 0.06 -12.51
C MET A 158 24.20 -1.02 -11.46
N MET A 159 24.87 -0.97 -10.30
CA MET A 159 24.60 -1.92 -9.21
C MET A 159 23.20 -1.77 -8.64
N GLY A 160 22.66 -0.55 -8.59
CA GLY A 160 21.28 -0.32 -8.19
C GLY A 160 20.28 -1.03 -9.10
N ARG A 161 20.48 -0.94 -10.42
CA ARG A 161 19.64 -1.64 -11.41
C ARG A 161 19.75 -3.15 -11.27
N ILE A 162 20.96 -3.68 -11.08
CA ILE A 162 21.18 -5.12 -10.86
C ILE A 162 20.48 -5.59 -9.58
N ALA A 163 20.61 -4.84 -8.49
CA ALA A 163 19.94 -5.14 -7.23
C ALA A 163 18.41 -5.16 -7.41
N THR A 164 17.84 -4.21 -8.14
CA THR A 164 16.41 -4.21 -8.50
C THR A 164 16.01 -5.46 -9.26
N VAL A 165 16.75 -5.86 -10.30
CA VAL A 165 16.44 -7.08 -11.07
C VAL A 165 16.48 -8.32 -10.19
N ILE A 166 17.50 -8.46 -9.34
CA ILE A 166 17.62 -9.60 -8.42
C ILE A 166 16.45 -9.62 -7.43
N MET A 167 16.10 -8.47 -6.84
CA MET A 167 14.97 -8.37 -5.90
C MET A 167 13.63 -8.73 -6.57
N VAL A 168 13.43 -8.32 -7.83
CA VAL A 168 12.22 -8.70 -8.59
C VAL A 168 12.17 -10.20 -8.82
N ILE A 169 13.28 -10.82 -9.25
CA ILE A 169 13.34 -12.27 -9.45
C ILE A 169 13.04 -13.01 -8.15
N ILE A 170 13.66 -12.60 -7.04
CA ILE A 170 13.42 -13.21 -5.72
C ILE A 170 11.96 -13.02 -5.29
N GLY A 171 11.37 -11.84 -5.50
CA GLY A 171 9.99 -11.56 -5.12
C GLY A 171 8.93 -12.25 -5.98
N LEU A 172 9.30 -12.78 -7.15
CA LEU A 172 8.44 -13.60 -8.01
C LEU A 172 8.48 -15.09 -7.67
N LEU A 173 9.49 -15.55 -6.93
CA LEU A 173 9.64 -16.93 -6.47
C LEU A 173 8.85 -17.15 -5.17
#